data_AF-A0A168H863-F1
#
_entry.id   AF-A0A168H863-F1
#
_cell.length_a   1.000
_cell.length_b   1.000
_cell.length_c   1.000
_cell.angle_alpha   90.00
_cell.angle_beta   90.00
_cell.angle_gamma   90.00
#
_symmetry.space_group_name_H-M   'P 1'
#
loop_
_entity.id
_entity.type
_entity.pdbx_description
1 polymer ?
#
loop_
_entity_poly.entity_id
_entity_poly.type
_entity_poly.pdbx_seq_one_letter_code
_entity_poly.pdbx_strand_id
1 'polypeptide(L)' 'WYKHEIIPIYVTVGAACGLAGYYLTRLARGPEVVWDRTNNPYPWQNIDQDTQVKFMTVNQKFAKT' A
#
# COMPACT_ATOMS: atom_id res chain seq x y z
N TRP A 1 -31.03 14.13 -18.00
CA TRP A 1 -31.22 14.57 -16.60
C TRP A 1 -29.97 14.17 -15.81
N TYR A 2 -28.92 14.99 -15.89
CA TYR A 2 -27.67 14.87 -15.13
C TYR A 2 -27.05 16.27 -15.07
N LYS A 3 -26.59 16.70 -13.89
CA LYS A 3 -25.96 18.02 -13.71
C LYS A 3 -24.45 17.87 -13.86
N HIS A 4 -23.91 18.36 -14.98
CA HIS A 4 -22.48 18.31 -15.29
C HIS A 4 -21.60 19.00 -14.24
N GLU A 5 -22.17 19.97 -13.51
CA GLU A 5 -21.51 20.69 -12.41
C GLU A 5 -21.09 19.79 -11.23
N ILE A 6 -21.69 18.60 -11.09
CA ILE A 6 -21.42 17.69 -9.97
C ILE A 6 -20.29 16.69 -10.28
N ILE A 7 -19.91 16.53 -11.56
CA ILE A 7 -18.78 15.68 -11.99
C ILE A 7 -17.52 15.90 -11.13
N PRO A 8 -17.03 17.14 -10.89
CA PRO A 8 -15.81 17.35 -10.10
C PRO A 8 -15.90 16.84 -8.66
N ILE A 9 -17.08 16.88 -8.05
CA ILE A 9 -17.30 16.39 -6.68
C ILE A 9 -17.17 14.85 -6.66
N TYR A 10 -17.80 14.16 -7.60
CA TYR A 10 -17.70 12.70 -7.67
C TYR A 10 -16.28 12.23 -7.95
N VAL A 11 -15.54 12.93 -8.82
CA VAL A 11 -14.16 12.59 -9.13
C VAL A 11 -13.26 12.75 -7.91
N THR A 12 -13.35 13.89 -7.20
CA THR A 12 -12.49 14.16 -6.04
C THR A 12 -12.79 13.24 -4.85
N VAL A 13 -14.06 13.01 -4.53
CA VAL A 13 -14.48 12.09 -3.47
C VAL A 13 -14.14 10.64 -3.83
N GLY A 14 -14.40 10.23 -5.07
CA GLY A 14 -14.05 8.90 -5.56
C GLY A 14 -12.54 8.65 -5.50
N ALA A 15 -11.74 9.62 -5.93
CA ALA A 15 -10.29 9.56 -5.84
C ALA A 15 -9.81 9.50 -4.38
N ALA A 16 -10.37 10.31 -3.49
CA ALA A 16 -10.01 10.30 -2.07
C ALA A 16 -10.29 8.94 -1.41
N CYS A 17 -11.50 8.41 -1.59
CA CYS A 17 -11.87 7.10 -1.05
C CYS A 17 -11.05 5.97 -1.68
N GLY A 18 -10.80 6.03 -2.99
CA GLY A 18 -9.98 5.06 -3.71
C GLY A 18 -8.53 5.04 -3.21
N LEU A 19 -7.90 6.21 -3.07
CA LEU A 19 -6.53 6.32 -2.58
C LEU A 19 -6.41 5.94 -1.10
N ALA A 20 -7.38 6.31 -0.26
CA ALA A 20 -7.41 5.91 1.15
C ALA A 20 -7.57 4.38 1.29
N GLY A 21 -8.50 3.78 0.54
CA GLY A 21 -8.70 2.33 0.52
C GLY A 21 -7.46 1.59 0.02
N TYR A 22 -6.87 2.05 -1.10
CA TYR A 22 -5.61 1.52 -1.59
C TYR A 22 -4.51 1.60 -0.52
N TYR A 23 -4.35 2.75 0.12
CA TYR A 23 -3.32 2.93 1.13
C TYR A 23 -3.51 1.96 2.30
N LEU A 24 -4.72 1.87 2.86
CA LEU A 24 -5.03 0.91 3.93
C LEU A 24 -4.73 -0.53 3.52
N THR A 25 -5.07 -0.94 2.29
CA THR A 25 -4.77 -2.30 1.81
C THR A 25 -3.27 -2.56 1.74
N ARG A 26 -2.47 -1.55 1.41
CA ARG A 26 -1.01 -1.65 1.39
C ARG A 26 -0.44 -1.82 2.81
N LEU A 27 -0.89 -1.02 3.80
CA LEU A 27 -0.43 -1.17 5.18
C LEU A 27 -0.83 -2.52 5.75
N ALA A 28 -2.06 -2.94 5.47
CA ALA A 28 -2.54 -4.24 5.90
C ALA A 28 -1.64 -5.37 5.40
N ARG A 29 -1.05 -5.26 4.21
CA ARG A 29 -0.19 -6.30 3.62
C ARG A 29 1.32 -6.10 3.89
N GLY A 30 1.69 -5.21 4.81
CA GLY A 30 3.07 -5.05 5.24
C GLY A 30 3.59 -6.26 6.03
N PRO A 31 4.92 -6.48 6.09
CA PRO A 31 5.53 -7.57 6.86
C PRO A 31 5.31 -7.48 8.37
N GLU A 32 4.92 -6.32 8.88
CA GLU A 32 4.56 -6.13 10.28
C GLU A 32 3.20 -6.73 10.63
N VAL A 33 2.37 -7.07 9.65
CA VAL A 33 1.01 -7.60 9.85
C VAL A 33 0.94 -9.08 9.47
N VAL A 34 0.53 -9.92 10.43
CA VAL A 34 0.34 -11.36 10.21
C VAL A 34 -1.14 -11.67 9.97
N TRP A 35 -1.51 -11.97 8.73
CA TRP A 35 -2.86 -12.44 8.36
C TRP A 35 -3.02 -13.95 8.49
N ASP A 36 -2.03 -14.72 8.04
CA ASP A 36 -2.03 -16.18 8.09
C ASP A 36 -1.03 -16.65 9.15
N ARG A 37 -1.55 -17.11 10.29
CA ARG A 37 -0.72 -17.61 11.40
C ARG A 37 -0.31 -19.07 11.25
N THR A 38 -0.83 -19.77 10.24
CA THR A 38 -0.61 -21.21 10.05
C THR A 38 0.46 -21.46 9.01
N ASN A 39 0.34 -20.85 7.82
CA ASN A 39 1.29 -21.10 6.73
C ASN A 39 2.39 -20.04 6.62
N ASN A 40 2.15 -18.82 7.11
CA ASN A 40 3.13 -17.73 7.06
C ASN A 40 3.14 -16.91 8.36
N PRO A 41 3.46 -17.54 9.51
CA PRO A 41 3.44 -16.87 10.82
C PRO A 41 4.46 -15.72 10.94
N TYR A 42 5.50 -15.74 10.10
CA TYR A 42 6.62 -14.79 10.15
C TYR A 42 6.84 -14.12 8.78
N PRO A 43 5.92 -13.25 8.34
CA PRO A 43 5.94 -12.66 7.01
C PRO A 43 7.23 -11.90 6.67
N TRP A 44 7.90 -11.33 7.67
CA TRP A 44 9.21 -10.68 7.51
C TRP A 44 10.34 -11.62 7.06
N GLN A 45 10.21 -12.94 7.21
CA GLN A 45 11.22 -13.88 6.71
C GLN A 45 11.23 -14.00 5.19
N ASN A 46 10.14 -13.62 4.51
CA ASN A 46 10.02 -13.70 3.05
C ASN A 46 10.51 -12.43 2.33
N ILE A 47 11.17 -11.52 3.04
CA ILE A 47 11.67 -10.27 2.49
C ILE A 47 13.17 -10.40 2.25
N ASP A 48 13.57 -10.27 0.99
CA ASP A 48 14.98 -10.21 0.62
C ASP A 48 15.62 -8.89 1.06
N GLN A 49 16.92 -8.91 1.33
CA GLN A 49 17.70 -7.74 1.74
C GLN A 49 17.68 -6.58 0.72
N ASP A 50 17.43 -6.88 -0.56
CA ASP A 50 17.31 -5.90 -1.65
C ASP A 50 15.89 -5.29 -1.73
N THR A 51 14.94 -5.83 -0.98
CA THR A 51 13.55 -5.36 -1.06
C THR A 51 13.34 -4.13 -0.18
N GLN A 52 12.96 -3.01 -0.81
CA GLN A 52 12.50 -1.86 -0.07
C GLN A 52 11.07 -2.06 0.46
N VAL A 53 10.96 -2.17 1.77
CA VAL A 53 9.66 -2.19 2.48
C VAL A 53 9.05 -0.80 2.69
N LYS A 54 9.89 0.25 2.66
CA LYS A 54 9.44 1.63 2.88
C LYS A 54 8.69 2.14 1.65
N PHE A 55 7.64 2.91 1.88
CA PHE A 55 6.92 3.53 0.77
C PHE A 55 7.78 4.49 -0.05
N MET A 56 8.69 5.21 0.61
CA MET A 56 9.60 6.14 -0.04
C MET A 56 10.94 6.08 0.67
N THR A 57 12.01 6.06 -0.12
CA THR A 57 13.36 6.37 0.35
C THR A 57 13.97 7.32 -0.66
N VAL A 58 14.76 8.28 -0.19
CA VAL A 58 15.39 9.28 -1.04
C VAL A 58 16.73 8.77 -1.60
N ASN A 59 17.36 7.79 -0.95
CA ASN A 59 18.63 7.19 -1.36
C ASN A 59 18.54 5.66 -1.29
N GLN A 60 17.94 5.02 -2.30
CA GLN A 60 17.77 3.56 -2.39
C GLN A 60 19.16 2.90 -2.46
N LYS A 61 19.72 2.47 -1.33
CA LYS A 61 20.95 1.66 -1.29
C LYS A 61 20.65 0.38 -0.53
N PHE A 62 20.22 -0.64 -1.26
CA PHE A 62 20.01 -1.99 -0.73
C PHE A 62 20.92 -2.98 -1.48
N ALA A 63 22.21 -2.64 -1.60
CA ALA A 63 23.16 -3.54 -2.24
C ALA A 63 23.38 -4.79 -1.38
N LYS A 64 23.12 -5.96 -1.97
CA LYS A 64 23.56 -7.24 -1.42
C LYS A 64 25.00 -7.49 -1.88
N THR A 65 25.95 -6.85 -1.18
CA THR A 65 27.41 -6.79 -1.47
C THR A 65 27.81 -5.64 -2.38
#